data_AF-A0A9D6PS41-F1
#
_entry.id   AF-A0A9D6PS41-F1
#
_cell.length_a   1.000
_cell.length_b   1.000
_cell.length_c   1.000
_cell.angle_alpha   90.00
_cell.angle_beta   90.00
_cell.angle_gamma   90.00
#
_symmetry.space_group_name_H-M   'P 1'
#
loop_
_entity.id
_entity.type
_entity.pdbx_description
1 polymer ?
#
loop_
_entity_poly.entity_id
_entity_poly.type
_entity_poly.pdbx_seq_one_letter_code
_entity_poly.pdbx_strand_id
1 'polypeptide(L)'
;MFVRKLTDKKIKKIHDAVSNAPDSDDAWKVLSPLIKVQSSNEVAADALIDIVRNGHLTIEQSLDLLSEIYEAHKDNDDIVILISGAMEAGRDLNYLNDPPPEHSLFGRIIKRLSEMTLVPNDPKKEALIVEGLSCTARLMARQYDSIAERSYARLVELLPSKSWAHYNQGLFFKTRGRFADGVLANQKAIELADKSSDSYKWNMGICATGSGQGEVALKIWKEIGQKIEIGRFDLPEGGYPSCKVRLAQRPLSQRDADHDEPGLEETIWIERLSPCHGIIRSVLFQELGVDYGDVILFDGAPITYHKYGDQQIAVFPHLATIRKNNYQFFDFAGTQGAKGELGNISNHLEKDAVIYSHTENYSVLCATCWRNETIDHEHKESEEKNVVTGRIAVPPDIKPKDILNKIDSALKDLPECRIFSPDLCRAAGLEDRARIEERRFNMLRSTLE
;
A
#
# COMPACT_ATOMS: atom_id res chain seq x y z
N MET A 1 5.81 34.82 9.13
CA MET A 1 4.56 34.84 9.93
C MET A 1 3.73 33.63 9.48
N PHE A 2 4.19 32.38 9.65
CA PHE A 2 5.16 31.82 10.60
C PHE A 2 6.56 31.63 10.00
N VAL A 3 7.51 32.48 10.40
CA VAL A 3 8.89 31.96 10.53
C VAL A 3 8.77 31.22 11.85
N ARG A 4 8.83 29.89 11.86
CA ARG A 4 8.78 29.11 13.11
C ARG A 4 9.87 29.66 14.00
N LYS A 5 9.49 30.43 15.01
CA LYS A 5 10.44 31.22 15.77
C LYS A 5 10.91 30.33 16.91
N LEU A 6 11.88 29.47 16.60
CA LEU A 6 12.80 28.93 17.61
C LEU A 6 13.71 30.09 18.08
N THR A 7 13.12 31.13 18.68
CA THR A 7 13.83 32.39 19.01
C THR A 7 14.47 32.39 20.38
N ASP A 8 14.23 31.35 21.19
CA ASP A 8 14.95 31.16 22.45
C ASP A 8 16.10 30.17 22.25
N LYS A 9 17.30 30.59 22.66
CA LYS A 9 18.50 29.76 22.71
C LYS A 9 18.27 28.47 23.52
N LYS A 10 17.41 28.52 24.55
CA LYS A 10 17.02 27.33 25.33
C LYS A 10 16.15 26.37 24.52
N ILE A 11 15.16 26.88 23.78
CA ILE A 11 14.28 26.05 22.95
C ILE A 11 15.08 25.41 21.81
N LYS A 12 15.98 26.17 21.17
CA LYS A 12 16.88 25.60 20.16
C LYS A 12 17.74 24.47 20.72
N LYS A 13 18.30 24.63 21.92
CA LYS A 13 19.06 23.56 22.59
C LYS A 13 18.22 22.32 22.87
N ILE A 14 16.94 22.49 23.24
CA ILE A 14 16.03 21.37 23.46
C ILE A 14 15.75 20.66 22.13
N HIS A 15 15.46 21.41 21.07
CA HIS A 15 15.28 20.84 19.73
C HIS A 15 16.51 20.05 19.29
N ASP A 16 17.72 20.62 19.40
CA ASP A 16 18.97 19.95 19.05
C ASP A 16 19.17 18.68 19.91
N ALA A 17 18.82 18.71 21.21
CA ALA A 17 18.92 17.55 22.08
C ALA A 17 17.92 16.44 21.70
N VAL A 18 16.69 16.79 21.32
CA VAL A 18 15.68 15.84 20.83
C VAL A 18 16.12 15.21 19.51
N SER A 19 16.66 16.00 18.59
CA SER A 19 17.19 15.49 17.30
C SER A 19 18.34 14.51 17.47
N ASN A 20 19.06 14.57 18.60
CA ASN A 20 20.17 13.68 18.93
C ASN A 20 19.77 12.57 19.93
N ALA A 21 18.51 12.47 20.31
CA ALA A 21 18.05 11.42 21.21
C ALA A 21 18.14 10.06 20.52
N PRO A 22 18.54 8.99 21.25
CA PRO A 22 18.68 7.66 20.67
C PRO A 22 17.33 7.03 20.31
N ASP A 23 16.26 7.39 21.03
CA ASP A 23 14.90 6.90 20.81
C ASP A 23 13.84 7.94 21.26
N SER A 24 12.58 7.59 21.04
CA SER A 24 11.42 8.43 21.37
C SER A 24 11.23 8.65 22.88
N ASP A 25 11.65 7.70 23.72
CA ASP A 25 11.51 7.81 25.18
C ASP A 25 12.51 8.80 25.76
N ASP A 26 13.73 8.79 25.25
CA ASP A 26 14.74 9.79 25.61
C ASP A 26 14.39 11.17 25.04
N ALA A 27 13.86 11.24 23.82
CA ALA A 27 13.28 12.48 23.28
C ALA A 27 12.19 13.03 24.20
N TRP A 28 11.26 12.19 24.66
CA TRP A 28 10.17 12.58 25.56
C TRP A 28 10.67 13.14 26.91
N LYS A 29 11.70 12.53 27.50
CA LYS A 29 12.34 13.04 28.73
C LYS A 29 12.91 14.44 28.53
N VAL A 30 13.57 14.69 27.40
CA VAL A 30 14.13 16.01 27.05
C VAL A 30 13.02 17.07 26.90
N LEU A 31 11.85 16.68 26.39
CA LEU A 31 10.69 17.57 26.19
C LEU A 31 9.90 17.89 27.46
N SER A 32 10.01 17.07 28.50
CA SER A 32 9.24 17.19 29.74
C SER A 32 9.15 18.60 30.35
N PRO A 33 10.22 19.43 30.35
CA PRO A 33 10.13 20.80 30.85
C PRO A 33 9.20 21.71 30.01
N LEU A 34 9.18 21.54 28.69
CA LEU A 34 8.28 22.29 27.80
C LEU A 34 6.84 21.80 27.94
N ILE A 35 6.63 20.48 28.00
CA ILE A 35 5.30 19.87 28.16
C ILE A 35 4.60 20.43 29.41
N LYS A 36 5.32 20.58 30.53
CA LYS A 36 4.75 21.10 31.79
C LYS A 36 4.25 22.54 31.72
N VAL A 37 4.76 23.36 30.80
CA VAL A 37 4.44 24.80 30.73
C VAL A 37 3.65 25.17 29.48
N GLN A 38 3.47 24.23 28.54
CA GLN A 38 2.85 24.50 27.23
C GLN A 38 1.45 25.08 27.37
N SER A 39 0.67 24.61 28.34
CA SER A 39 -0.75 24.98 28.49
C SER A 39 -0.97 26.47 28.75
N SER A 40 0.03 27.17 29.28
CA SER A 40 0.00 28.63 29.50
C SER A 40 1.07 29.38 28.71
N ASN A 41 1.77 28.72 27.78
CA ASN A 41 2.88 29.31 27.03
C ASN A 41 2.85 28.88 25.56
N GLU A 42 2.35 29.77 24.71
CA GLU A 42 2.22 29.57 23.27
C GLU A 42 3.57 29.29 22.56
N VAL A 43 4.67 29.84 23.07
CA VAL A 43 6.00 29.61 22.48
C VAL A 43 6.48 28.18 22.78
N ALA A 44 6.15 27.66 23.98
CA ALA A 44 6.42 26.26 24.31
C ALA A 44 5.52 25.32 23.49
N ALA A 45 4.25 25.67 23.30
CA ALA A 45 3.33 24.92 22.44
C ALA A 45 3.81 24.87 20.98
N ASP A 46 4.16 26.00 20.35
CA ASP A 46 4.71 26.06 18.99
C ASP A 46 5.97 25.19 18.85
N ALA A 47 6.90 25.28 19.80
CA ALA A 47 8.11 24.46 19.80
C ALA A 47 7.81 22.95 19.86
N LEU A 48 6.83 22.53 20.68
CA LEU A 48 6.42 21.13 20.77
C LEU A 48 5.74 20.65 19.49
N ILE A 49 4.86 21.45 18.89
CA ILE A 49 4.22 21.13 17.61
C ILE A 49 5.27 20.97 16.51
N ASP A 50 6.29 21.83 16.48
CA ASP A 50 7.39 21.71 15.52
C ASP A 50 8.18 20.41 15.71
N ILE A 51 8.47 20.03 16.96
CA ILE A 51 9.17 18.79 17.26
C ILE A 51 8.34 17.56 16.85
N VAL A 52 7.02 17.57 17.12
CA VAL A 52 6.11 16.50 16.67
C VAL A 52 6.15 16.35 15.16
N ARG A 53 6.03 17.45 14.42
CA ARG A 53 6.05 17.43 12.95
C ARG A 53 7.35 16.89 12.36
N ASN A 54 8.48 17.06 13.05
CA ASN A 54 9.77 16.54 12.60
C ASN A 54 9.98 15.04 12.94
N GLY A 55 8.96 14.36 13.49
CA GLY A 55 8.94 12.89 13.60
C GLY A 55 9.81 12.31 14.70
N HIS A 56 10.04 13.05 15.78
CA HIS A 56 10.90 12.61 16.90
C HIS A 56 10.18 11.75 17.95
N LEU A 57 8.87 11.54 17.82
CA LEU A 57 8.03 10.86 18.79
C LEU A 57 7.25 9.73 18.12
N THR A 58 6.73 8.78 18.92
CA THR A 58 5.80 7.78 18.41
C THR A 58 4.48 8.43 17.98
N ILE A 59 3.66 7.71 17.19
CA ILE A 59 2.33 8.19 16.78
C ILE A 59 1.45 8.51 18.00
N GLU A 60 1.44 7.63 19.01
CA GLU A 60 0.67 7.81 20.25
C GLU A 60 1.14 9.04 21.02
N GLN A 61 2.44 9.15 21.29
CA GLN A 61 3.05 10.33 21.93
C GLN A 61 2.74 11.63 21.20
N SER A 62 2.79 11.60 19.86
CA SER A 62 2.48 12.76 19.01
C SER A 62 1.03 13.19 19.14
N LEU A 63 0.08 12.24 19.05
CA LEU A 63 -1.34 12.53 19.14
C LEU A 63 -1.77 13.00 20.52
N ASP A 64 -1.26 12.37 21.57
CA ASP A 64 -1.55 12.77 22.96
C ASP A 64 -1.04 14.19 23.23
N LEU A 65 0.21 14.49 22.86
CA LEU A 65 0.79 15.81 23.04
C LEU A 65 0.05 16.89 22.25
N LEU A 66 -0.26 16.64 20.97
CA LEU A 66 -1.04 17.58 20.17
C LEU A 66 -2.46 17.77 20.73
N SER A 67 -3.06 16.73 21.31
CA SER A 67 -4.38 16.78 21.95
C SER A 67 -4.37 17.66 23.21
N GLU A 68 -3.34 17.52 24.05
CA GLU A 68 -3.15 18.37 25.22
C GLU A 68 -2.93 19.84 24.85
N ILE A 69 -2.13 20.10 23.80
CA ILE A 69 -1.91 21.46 23.30
C ILE A 69 -3.21 22.03 22.72
N TYR A 70 -3.95 21.24 21.95
CA TYR A 70 -5.24 21.64 21.40
C TYR A 70 -6.22 22.05 22.50
N GLU A 71 -6.38 21.26 23.56
CA GLU A 71 -7.34 21.59 24.62
C GLU A 71 -6.98 22.87 25.39
N ALA A 72 -5.69 23.15 25.58
CA ALA A 72 -5.23 24.37 26.23
C ALA A 72 -5.38 25.61 25.34
N HIS A 73 -5.28 25.46 24.02
CA HIS A 73 -5.16 26.58 23.07
C HIS A 73 -6.21 26.57 21.95
N LYS A 74 -7.34 25.88 22.11
CA LYS A 74 -8.38 25.72 21.07
C LYS A 74 -8.98 27.03 20.53
N ASP A 75 -8.96 28.08 21.34
CA ASP A 75 -9.44 29.42 20.98
C ASP A 75 -8.37 30.28 20.30
N ASN A 76 -7.11 29.80 20.25
CA ASN A 76 -6.02 30.43 19.53
C ASN A 76 -5.91 29.81 18.12
N ASP A 77 -6.43 30.52 17.11
CA ASP A 77 -6.44 30.06 15.72
C ASP A 77 -5.04 29.70 15.20
N ASP A 78 -4.03 30.47 15.58
CA ASP A 78 -2.66 30.31 15.11
C ASP A 78 -2.06 28.97 15.59
N ILE A 79 -2.31 28.60 16.85
CA ILE A 79 -1.90 27.30 17.40
C ILE A 79 -2.67 26.16 16.73
N VAL A 80 -3.98 26.30 16.51
CA VAL A 80 -4.78 25.26 15.83
C VAL A 80 -4.27 25.03 14.40
N ILE A 81 -3.95 26.09 13.65
CA ILE A 81 -3.34 26.00 12.33
C ILE A 81 -1.98 25.29 12.41
N LEU A 82 -1.15 25.61 13.41
CA LEU A 82 0.14 24.93 13.60
C LEU A 82 -0.03 23.43 13.89
N ILE A 83 -0.98 23.04 14.75
CA ILE A 83 -1.29 21.63 15.05
C ILE A 83 -1.67 20.89 13.76
N SER A 84 -2.50 21.50 12.91
CA SER A 84 -2.91 20.87 11.64
C SER A 84 -1.73 20.51 10.74
N GLY A 85 -0.66 21.33 10.77
CA GLY A 85 0.58 21.06 10.03
C GLY A 85 1.45 19.95 10.63
N ALA A 86 1.11 19.43 11.82
CA ALA A 86 1.79 18.31 12.47
C ALA A 86 0.96 17.02 12.44
N MET A 87 -0.28 17.04 11.90
CA MET A 87 -1.19 15.89 11.94
C MET A 87 -0.70 14.67 11.16
N GLU A 88 0.21 14.83 10.19
CA GLU A 88 0.85 13.70 9.50
C GLU A 88 1.67 12.82 10.46
N ALA A 89 2.22 13.38 11.55
CA ALA A 89 2.90 12.60 12.58
C ALA A 89 1.96 11.66 13.36
N GLY A 90 0.65 11.90 13.26
CA GLY A 90 -0.39 11.07 13.85
C GLY A 90 -0.77 9.83 13.03
N ARG A 91 -0.04 9.51 11.95
CA ARG A 91 -0.31 8.35 11.10
C ARG A 91 0.98 7.74 10.56
N ASP A 92 1.02 6.43 10.43
CA ASP A 92 2.10 5.76 9.68
C ASP A 92 1.78 5.83 8.18
N LEU A 93 2.47 6.72 7.47
CA LEU A 93 2.25 6.93 6.03
C LEU A 93 2.76 5.78 5.17
N ASN A 94 3.58 4.87 5.72
CA ASN A 94 4.04 3.69 5.01
C ASN A 94 2.88 2.70 4.82
N TYR A 95 1.97 2.60 5.79
CA TYR A 95 0.81 1.72 5.71
C TYR A 95 -0.37 2.43 5.04
N LEU A 96 -0.21 2.74 3.75
CA LEU A 96 -1.20 3.50 2.99
C LEU A 96 -2.61 2.87 2.99
N ASN A 97 -2.67 1.54 3.13
CA ASN A 97 -3.89 0.74 3.18
C ASN A 97 -4.48 0.58 4.59
N ASP A 98 -3.88 1.13 5.65
CA ASP A 98 -4.45 1.04 6.99
C ASP A 98 -5.80 1.79 7.08
N PRO A 99 -6.70 1.33 7.96
CA PRO A 99 -7.93 2.05 8.27
C PRO A 99 -7.66 3.49 8.75
N PRO A 100 -8.65 4.38 8.72
CA PRO A 100 -8.51 5.73 9.25
C PRO A 100 -8.12 5.72 10.74
N PRO A 101 -7.39 6.75 11.21
CA PRO A 101 -7.11 6.87 12.62
C PRO A 101 -8.39 7.14 13.42
N GLU A 102 -8.51 6.50 14.60
CA GLU A 102 -9.67 6.65 15.50
C GLU A 102 -9.55 7.86 16.45
N HIS A 103 -8.36 8.45 16.55
CA HIS A 103 -8.08 9.50 17.52
C HIS A 103 -8.93 10.76 17.26
N SER A 104 -9.72 11.17 18.25
CA SER A 104 -10.71 12.24 18.09
C SER A 104 -10.15 13.62 17.71
N LEU A 105 -8.85 13.88 17.93
CA LEU A 105 -8.20 15.15 17.57
C LEU A 105 -8.37 15.50 16.08
N PHE A 106 -8.26 14.52 15.18
CA PHE A 106 -8.42 14.77 13.75
C PHE A 106 -9.77 15.42 13.43
N GLY A 107 -10.87 14.87 13.98
CA GLY A 107 -12.21 15.42 13.81
C GLY A 107 -12.37 16.81 14.44
N ARG A 108 -11.74 17.05 15.60
CA ARG A 108 -11.75 18.37 16.25
C ARG A 108 -11.04 19.44 15.40
N ILE A 109 -9.86 19.11 14.87
CA ILE A 109 -9.09 20.01 13.98
C ILE A 109 -9.86 20.28 12.69
N ILE A 110 -10.39 19.25 12.03
CA ILE A 110 -11.18 19.41 10.80
C ILE A 110 -12.38 20.32 11.05
N LYS A 111 -13.12 20.10 12.15
CA LYS A 111 -14.25 20.95 12.52
C LYS A 111 -13.81 22.40 12.74
N ARG A 112 -12.79 22.62 13.57
CA ARG A 112 -12.32 23.96 13.93
C ARG A 112 -11.81 24.73 12.70
N LEU A 113 -11.02 24.11 11.84
CA LEU A 113 -10.56 24.73 10.59
C LEU A 113 -11.71 24.98 9.61
N SER A 114 -12.70 24.09 9.54
CA SER A 114 -13.90 24.31 8.72
C SER A 114 -14.64 25.57 9.17
N GLU A 115 -14.81 25.77 10.48
CA GLU A 115 -15.41 26.99 11.05
C GLU A 115 -14.61 28.25 10.67
N MET A 116 -13.27 28.18 10.68
CA MET A 116 -12.42 29.30 10.28
C MET A 116 -12.58 29.70 8.80
N THR A 117 -12.94 28.76 7.92
CA THR A 117 -13.18 29.09 6.49
C THR A 117 -14.51 29.83 6.25
N LEU A 118 -15.42 29.85 7.23
CA LEU A 118 -16.70 30.56 7.14
C LEU A 118 -16.59 32.06 7.46
N VAL A 119 -15.49 32.49 8.08
CA VAL A 119 -15.23 33.89 8.38
C VAL A 119 -14.25 34.49 7.36
N PRO A 120 -14.38 35.78 7.00
CA PRO A 120 -13.42 36.43 6.11
C PRO A 120 -12.00 36.39 6.70
N ASN A 121 -11.06 35.89 5.91
CA ASN A 121 -9.63 35.89 6.25
C ASN A 121 -8.85 36.64 5.16
N ASP A 122 -7.67 37.16 5.50
CA ASP A 122 -6.75 37.57 4.46
C ASP A 122 -6.26 36.34 3.67
N PRO A 123 -5.89 36.49 2.39
CA PRO A 123 -5.54 35.34 1.55
C PRO A 123 -4.38 34.49 2.08
N LYS A 124 -3.46 35.04 2.88
CA LYS A 124 -2.34 34.28 3.43
C LYS A 124 -2.79 33.40 4.59
N LYS A 125 -3.58 33.96 5.52
CA LYS A 125 -4.16 33.16 6.62
C LYS A 125 -5.13 32.10 6.06
N GLU A 126 -5.95 32.46 5.08
CA GLU A 126 -6.85 31.51 4.42
C GLU A 126 -6.09 30.33 3.82
N ALA A 127 -4.98 30.60 3.11
CA ALA A 127 -4.14 29.54 2.53
C ALA A 127 -3.62 28.54 3.58
N LEU A 128 -3.19 29.03 4.75
CA LEU A 128 -2.73 28.17 5.85
C LEU A 128 -3.87 27.31 6.43
N ILE A 129 -5.06 27.90 6.58
CA ILE A 129 -6.25 27.18 7.07
C ILE A 129 -6.62 26.06 6.10
N VAL A 130 -6.73 26.35 4.80
CA VAL A 130 -7.14 25.34 3.81
C VAL A 130 -6.06 24.30 3.54
N GLU A 131 -4.78 24.66 3.67
CA GLU A 131 -3.67 23.69 3.67
C GLU A 131 -3.82 22.69 4.82
N GLY A 132 -3.96 23.17 6.05
CA GLY A 132 -4.16 22.34 7.23
C GLY A 132 -5.42 21.47 7.15
N LEU A 133 -6.52 22.05 6.66
CA LEU A 133 -7.81 21.37 6.52
C LEU A 133 -7.71 20.26 5.46
N SER A 134 -7.14 20.57 4.29
CA SER A 134 -6.96 19.60 3.21
C SER A 134 -6.10 18.40 3.63
N CYS A 135 -4.99 18.67 4.32
CA CYS A 135 -4.08 17.64 4.81
C CYS A 135 -4.75 16.76 5.87
N THR A 136 -5.33 17.38 6.90
CA THR A 136 -5.95 16.64 8.01
C THR A 136 -7.16 15.83 7.52
N ALA A 137 -7.99 16.39 6.63
CA ALA A 137 -9.11 15.69 6.03
C ALA A 137 -8.68 14.49 5.16
N ARG A 138 -7.59 14.62 4.39
CA ARG A 138 -7.03 13.52 3.59
C ARG A 138 -6.53 12.35 4.45
N LEU A 139 -5.95 12.64 5.63
CA LEU A 139 -5.46 11.62 6.56
C LEU A 139 -6.58 10.82 7.23
N MET A 140 -7.79 11.38 7.27
CA MET A 140 -8.99 10.70 7.74
C MET A 140 -9.63 9.86 6.63
N ALA A 141 -10.66 9.11 7.02
CA ALA A 141 -11.36 8.27 6.07
C ALA A 141 -12.16 9.07 5.04
N ARG A 142 -12.54 8.36 3.98
CA ARG A 142 -13.17 8.87 2.78
C ARG A 142 -14.46 9.67 3.01
N GLN A 143 -15.10 9.60 4.18
CA GLN A 143 -16.18 10.51 4.56
C GLN A 143 -15.76 11.99 4.58
N TYR A 144 -14.46 12.30 4.69
CA TYR A 144 -13.92 13.66 4.63
C TYR A 144 -13.44 14.09 3.23
N ASP A 145 -13.59 13.24 2.20
CA ASP A 145 -13.06 13.53 0.85
C ASP A 145 -13.63 14.80 0.24
N SER A 146 -14.92 15.08 0.47
CA SER A 146 -15.56 16.30 0.00
C SER A 146 -14.94 17.57 0.60
N ILE A 147 -14.48 17.50 1.86
CA ILE A 147 -13.77 18.60 2.53
C ILE A 147 -12.34 18.69 1.99
N ALA A 148 -11.64 17.56 1.89
CA ALA A 148 -10.27 17.52 1.39
C ALA A 148 -10.18 18.07 -0.04
N GLU A 149 -11.03 17.60 -0.95
CA GLU A 149 -11.05 18.00 -2.35
C GLU A 149 -11.33 19.50 -2.52
N ARG A 150 -12.37 20.04 -1.88
CA ARG A 150 -12.67 21.48 -1.94
C ARG A 150 -11.54 22.32 -1.37
N SER A 151 -10.91 21.85 -0.28
CA SER A 151 -9.81 22.56 0.36
C SER A 151 -8.56 22.56 -0.52
N TYR A 152 -8.23 21.45 -1.19
CA TYR A 152 -7.14 21.41 -2.17
C TYR A 152 -7.41 22.28 -3.40
N ALA A 153 -8.64 22.27 -3.93
CA ALA A 153 -9.02 23.16 -5.03
C ALA A 153 -8.83 24.63 -4.64
N ARG A 154 -9.30 25.02 -3.44
CA ARG A 154 -9.14 26.38 -2.91
C ARG A 154 -7.68 26.75 -2.66
N LEU A 155 -6.88 25.83 -2.16
CA LEU A 155 -5.44 26.04 -1.94
C LEU A 155 -4.73 26.35 -3.26
N VAL A 156 -5.05 25.64 -4.33
CA VAL A 156 -4.49 25.88 -5.66
C VAL A 156 -4.96 27.23 -6.24
N GLU A 157 -6.19 27.67 -5.98
CA GLU A 157 -6.65 29.01 -6.36
C GLU A 157 -5.90 30.13 -5.64
N LEU A 158 -5.63 29.95 -4.33
CA LEU A 158 -4.91 30.92 -3.51
C LEU A 158 -3.41 30.96 -3.85
N LEU A 159 -2.84 29.82 -4.22
CA LEU A 159 -1.42 29.63 -4.46
C LEU A 159 -1.12 28.99 -5.84
N PRO A 160 -1.58 29.60 -6.96
CA PRO A 160 -1.57 28.94 -8.27
C PRO A 160 -0.16 28.68 -8.80
N SER A 161 0.84 29.44 -8.33
CA SER A 161 2.24 29.31 -8.74
C SER A 161 3.09 28.48 -7.78
N LYS A 162 2.49 27.82 -6.78
CA LYS A 162 3.22 27.00 -5.80
C LYS A 162 3.14 25.53 -6.19
N SER A 163 4.26 24.97 -6.64
CA SER A 163 4.36 23.56 -7.05
C SER A 163 3.86 22.57 -5.99
N TRP A 164 4.18 22.81 -4.72
CA TRP A 164 3.78 21.95 -3.61
C TRP A 164 2.26 21.89 -3.39
N ALA A 165 1.52 22.96 -3.72
CA ALA A 165 0.05 22.96 -3.61
C ALA A 165 -0.58 21.98 -4.61
N HIS A 166 -0.10 22.04 -5.86
CA HIS A 166 -0.49 21.10 -6.92
C HIS A 166 -0.02 19.66 -6.62
N TYR A 167 1.18 19.49 -6.08
CA TYR A 167 1.67 18.17 -5.67
C TYR A 167 0.78 17.54 -4.59
N ASN A 168 0.40 18.29 -3.56
CA ASN A 168 -0.46 17.76 -2.48
C ASN A 168 -1.87 17.41 -2.98
N GLN A 169 -2.41 18.19 -3.92
CA GLN A 169 -3.65 17.84 -4.61
C GLN A 169 -3.49 16.55 -5.45
N GLY A 170 -2.37 16.40 -6.15
CA GLY A 170 -2.03 15.18 -6.88
C GLY A 170 -1.87 13.95 -5.97
N LEU A 171 -1.28 14.14 -4.79
CA LEU A 171 -1.17 13.11 -3.76
C LEU A 171 -2.55 12.68 -3.26
N PHE A 172 -3.45 13.63 -2.99
CA PHE A 172 -4.84 13.33 -2.65
C PHE A 172 -5.51 12.45 -3.71
N PHE A 173 -5.45 12.84 -4.98
CA PHE A 173 -6.03 12.07 -6.07
C PHE A 173 -5.41 10.67 -6.21
N LYS A 174 -4.07 10.55 -6.08
CA LYS A 174 -3.39 9.24 -6.05
C LYS A 174 -3.95 8.35 -4.95
N THR A 175 -4.06 8.88 -3.73
CA THR A 175 -4.55 8.12 -2.56
C THR A 175 -6.04 7.77 -2.62
N ARG A 176 -6.78 8.32 -3.58
CA ARG A 176 -8.19 7.99 -3.84
C ARG A 176 -8.41 7.15 -5.09
N GLY A 177 -7.34 6.77 -5.80
CA GLY A 177 -7.43 6.05 -7.08
C GLY A 177 -7.86 6.90 -8.27
N ARG A 178 -7.98 8.23 -8.09
CA ARG A 178 -8.33 9.19 -9.15
C ARG A 178 -7.09 9.55 -9.98
N PHE A 179 -6.53 8.54 -10.61
CA PHE A 179 -5.20 8.64 -11.21
C PHE A 179 -5.12 9.66 -12.35
N ALA A 180 -6.16 9.82 -13.17
CA ALA A 180 -6.17 10.82 -14.25
C ALA A 180 -6.07 12.26 -13.72
N ASP A 181 -6.81 12.59 -12.67
CA ASP A 181 -6.72 13.89 -12.00
C ASP A 181 -5.35 14.07 -11.32
N GLY A 182 -4.82 13.00 -10.75
CA GLY A 182 -3.47 12.95 -10.20
C GLY A 182 -2.39 13.28 -11.23
N VAL A 183 -2.54 12.83 -12.49
CA VAL A 183 -1.63 13.20 -13.59
C VAL A 183 -1.66 14.70 -13.83
N LEU A 184 -2.85 15.31 -13.96
CA LEU A 184 -2.98 16.75 -14.23
C LEU A 184 -2.35 17.60 -13.12
N ALA A 185 -2.63 17.27 -11.86
CA ALA A 185 -2.11 18.00 -10.71
C ALA A 185 -0.58 17.86 -10.59
N ASN A 186 -0.03 16.64 -10.72
CA ASN A 186 1.43 16.45 -10.65
C ASN A 186 2.16 17.03 -11.86
N GLN A 187 1.56 17.00 -13.06
CA GLN A 187 2.09 17.69 -14.24
C GLN A 187 2.24 19.18 -13.96
N LYS A 188 1.23 19.80 -13.34
CA LYS A 188 1.30 21.21 -12.96
C LYS A 188 2.35 21.49 -11.88
N ALA A 189 2.48 20.58 -10.91
CA ALA A 189 3.52 20.67 -9.89
C ALA A 189 4.93 20.64 -10.50
N ILE A 190 5.17 19.77 -11.49
CA ILE A 190 6.45 19.66 -12.20
C ILE A 190 6.75 20.92 -13.01
N GLU A 191 5.77 21.47 -13.74
CA GLU A 191 5.92 22.71 -14.52
C GLU A 191 6.32 23.92 -13.67
N LEU A 192 5.82 23.98 -12.44
CA LEU A 192 6.04 25.09 -11.52
C LEU A 192 7.26 24.90 -10.61
N ALA A 193 7.90 23.73 -10.65
CA ALA A 193 8.99 23.43 -9.74
C ALA A 193 10.28 24.17 -10.13
N ASP A 194 10.84 24.96 -9.19
CA ASP A 194 12.14 25.64 -9.39
C ASP A 194 13.29 24.65 -9.63
N LYS A 195 13.14 23.40 -9.16
CA LYS A 195 14.09 22.30 -9.32
C LYS A 195 13.32 21.02 -9.61
N SER A 196 13.93 20.12 -10.40
CA SER A 196 13.40 18.77 -10.60
C SER A 196 13.20 18.09 -9.24
N SER A 197 12.00 17.55 -9.02
CA SER A 197 11.62 16.82 -7.82
C SER A 197 11.24 15.39 -8.21
N ASP A 198 12.02 14.43 -7.74
CA ASP A 198 11.76 13.01 -8.03
C ASP A 198 10.43 12.59 -7.41
N SER A 199 10.05 13.13 -6.24
CA SER A 199 8.74 12.84 -5.62
C SER A 199 7.57 13.22 -6.51
N TYR A 200 7.68 14.33 -7.27
CA TYR A 200 6.62 14.76 -8.19
C TYR A 200 6.54 13.82 -9.38
N LYS A 201 7.70 13.44 -9.94
CA LYS A 201 7.80 12.47 -11.03
C LYS A 201 7.31 11.09 -10.62
N TRP A 202 7.63 10.61 -9.42
CA TRP A 202 7.13 9.35 -8.88
C TRP A 202 5.60 9.33 -8.79
N ASN A 203 5.00 10.36 -8.19
CA ASN A 203 3.54 10.44 -8.11
C ASN A 203 2.89 10.54 -9.49
N MET A 204 3.47 11.33 -10.40
CA MET A 204 2.98 11.42 -11.78
C MET A 204 3.09 10.09 -12.52
N GLY A 205 4.21 9.37 -12.39
CA GLY A 205 4.43 8.09 -13.04
C GLY A 205 3.49 7.00 -12.53
N ILE A 206 3.23 6.95 -11.21
CA ILE A 206 2.23 6.05 -10.61
C ILE A 206 0.84 6.39 -11.13
N CYS A 207 0.45 7.68 -11.14
CA CYS A 207 -0.84 8.12 -11.65
C CYS A 207 -1.00 7.85 -13.15
N ALA A 208 0.04 8.06 -13.96
CA ALA A 208 0.00 7.78 -15.39
C ALA A 208 -0.16 6.28 -15.64
N THR A 209 0.56 5.43 -14.88
CA THR A 209 0.41 3.97 -14.95
C THR A 209 -1.00 3.53 -14.52
N GLY A 210 -1.50 4.03 -13.39
CA GLY A 210 -2.82 3.69 -12.86
C GLY A 210 -3.99 4.18 -13.71
N SER A 211 -3.80 5.24 -14.52
CA SER A 211 -4.80 5.73 -15.48
C SER A 211 -4.65 5.17 -16.89
N GLY A 212 -3.71 4.24 -17.12
CA GLY A 212 -3.48 3.64 -18.44
C GLY A 212 -2.79 4.57 -19.44
N GLN A 213 -2.23 5.70 -19.00
CA GLN A 213 -1.48 6.63 -19.85
C GLN A 213 -0.03 6.16 -20.03
N GLY A 214 0.15 5.04 -20.73
CA GLY A 214 1.43 4.33 -20.87
C GLY A 214 2.58 5.20 -21.40
N GLU A 215 2.35 5.99 -22.44
CA GLU A 215 3.38 6.87 -23.01
C GLU A 215 3.80 7.99 -22.05
N VAL A 216 2.85 8.55 -21.30
CA VAL A 216 3.14 9.55 -20.26
C VAL A 216 3.97 8.91 -19.15
N ALA A 217 3.58 7.72 -18.70
CA ALA A 217 4.33 6.97 -17.69
C ALA A 217 5.75 6.65 -18.19
N LEU A 218 5.90 6.17 -19.44
CA LEU A 218 7.19 5.85 -20.04
C LEU A 218 8.14 7.04 -20.02
N LYS A 219 7.66 8.20 -20.48
CA LYS A 219 8.44 9.44 -20.49
C LYS A 219 8.94 9.78 -19.09
N ILE A 220 8.05 9.77 -18.09
CA ILE A 220 8.39 10.11 -16.71
C ILE A 220 9.39 9.11 -16.11
N TRP A 221 9.20 7.81 -16.35
CA TRP A 221 10.13 6.78 -15.87
C TRP A 221 11.52 6.92 -16.50
N LYS A 222 11.60 7.20 -17.80
CA LYS A 222 12.87 7.49 -18.48
C LYS A 222 13.55 8.75 -17.93
N GLU A 223 12.79 9.80 -17.63
CA GLU A 223 13.32 11.05 -17.04
C GLU A 223 13.93 10.86 -15.64
N ILE A 224 13.56 9.81 -14.90
CA ILE A 224 14.18 9.43 -13.62
C ILE A 224 15.15 8.24 -13.77
N GLY A 225 15.60 7.95 -15.00
CA GLY A 225 16.67 7.00 -15.27
C GLY A 225 16.27 5.53 -15.33
N GLN A 226 14.97 5.22 -15.39
CA GLN A 226 14.52 3.83 -15.56
C GLN A 226 14.83 3.32 -16.96
N LYS A 227 15.35 2.08 -17.03
CA LYS A 227 15.60 1.36 -18.29
C LYS A 227 14.36 0.55 -18.65
N ILE A 228 13.44 1.19 -19.35
CA ILE A 228 12.09 0.68 -19.57
C ILE A 228 11.58 1.10 -20.95
N GLU A 229 10.74 0.27 -21.58
CA GLU A 229 10.10 0.55 -22.88
C GLU A 229 8.60 0.27 -22.79
N ILE A 230 7.78 0.69 -23.77
CA ILE A 230 6.40 0.18 -23.82
C ILE A 230 6.45 -1.34 -24.01
N GLY A 231 5.76 -2.05 -23.11
CA GLY A 231 5.65 -3.50 -23.13
C GLY A 231 4.20 -3.96 -23.15
N ARG A 232 3.90 -4.98 -22.35
CA ARG A 232 2.56 -5.55 -22.27
C ARG A 232 1.57 -4.53 -21.69
N PHE A 233 0.29 -4.76 -21.99
CA PHE A 233 -0.83 -3.98 -21.47
C PHE A 233 -0.80 -2.49 -21.83
N ASP A 234 -0.05 -2.12 -22.88
CA ASP A 234 0.20 -0.73 -23.28
C ASP A 234 0.81 0.11 -22.15
N LEU A 235 1.61 -0.53 -21.28
CA LEU A 235 2.28 0.08 -20.15
C LEU A 235 3.80 -0.10 -20.21
N PRO A 236 4.58 0.75 -19.52
CA PRO A 236 6.04 0.65 -19.50
C PRO A 236 6.52 -0.62 -18.79
N GLU A 237 7.34 -1.44 -19.45
CA GLU A 237 7.88 -2.69 -18.94
C GLU A 237 9.40 -2.76 -19.05
N GLY A 238 10.06 -3.29 -18.02
CA GLY A 238 11.51 -3.42 -17.93
C GLY A 238 11.92 -4.53 -16.97
N GLY A 239 13.24 -4.77 -16.87
CA GLY A 239 13.78 -5.79 -15.97
C GLY A 239 13.89 -5.29 -14.53
N TYR A 240 13.01 -5.75 -13.65
CA TYR A 240 13.03 -5.43 -12.23
C TYR A 240 13.19 -6.68 -11.37
N PRO A 241 13.89 -6.60 -10.23
CA PRO A 241 13.90 -7.69 -9.25
C PRO A 241 12.48 -8.01 -8.78
N SER A 242 12.22 -9.30 -8.53
CA SER A 242 10.98 -9.74 -7.89
C SER A 242 10.78 -9.03 -6.57
N CYS A 243 9.53 -8.72 -6.27
CA CYS A 243 9.15 -8.14 -4.99
C CYS A 243 7.83 -8.74 -4.52
N LYS A 244 7.43 -8.31 -3.33
CA LYS A 244 6.14 -8.68 -2.75
C LYS A 244 5.17 -7.53 -2.76
N VAL A 245 3.89 -7.86 -2.84
CA VAL A 245 2.80 -6.90 -2.63
C VAL A 245 1.87 -7.47 -1.58
N ARG A 246 1.51 -6.63 -0.60
CA ARG A 246 0.41 -6.93 0.33
C ARG A 246 -0.90 -6.59 -0.38
N LEU A 247 -1.49 -7.61 -0.99
CA LEU A 247 -2.81 -7.50 -1.61
C LEU A 247 -3.87 -7.32 -0.53
N ALA A 248 -4.93 -6.63 -0.93
CA ALA A 248 -6.08 -6.30 -0.10
C ALA A 248 -7.35 -6.63 -0.89
N GLN A 249 -8.37 -7.14 -0.20
CA GLN A 249 -9.70 -7.37 -0.74
C GLN A 249 -10.31 -6.08 -1.30
N ARG A 250 -10.01 -4.95 -0.64
CA ARG A 250 -10.34 -3.59 -1.09
C ARG A 250 -9.05 -2.79 -1.25
N PRO A 251 -8.41 -2.83 -2.44
CA PRO A 251 -7.28 -1.96 -2.73
C PRO A 251 -7.66 -0.50 -2.57
N LEU A 252 -6.66 0.35 -2.36
CA LEU A 252 -6.87 1.76 -2.05
C LEU A 252 -7.85 2.46 -3.00
N SER A 253 -7.75 2.20 -4.31
CA SER A 253 -8.61 2.79 -5.35
C SER A 253 -10.08 2.37 -5.32
N GLN A 254 -10.43 1.27 -4.66
CA GLN A 254 -11.79 0.71 -4.65
C GLN A 254 -12.54 0.96 -3.33
N ARG A 255 -11.93 1.67 -2.39
CA ARG A 255 -12.56 2.03 -1.11
C ARG A 255 -13.52 3.20 -1.27
N ASP A 256 -14.52 3.27 -0.40
CA ASP A 256 -15.47 4.37 -0.29
C ASP A 256 -15.65 4.77 1.19
N ALA A 257 -16.57 5.68 1.47
CA ALA A 257 -16.82 6.17 2.82
C ALA A 257 -17.44 5.11 3.76
N ASP A 258 -18.09 4.08 3.20
CA ASP A 258 -18.73 3.01 3.98
C ASP A 258 -17.76 1.84 4.21
N HIS A 259 -16.74 1.68 3.36
CA HIS A 259 -15.77 0.58 3.38
C HIS A 259 -14.32 1.09 3.23
N ASP A 260 -13.86 1.92 4.18
CA ASP A 260 -12.50 2.48 4.15
C ASP A 260 -11.46 1.63 4.92
N GLU A 261 -11.42 0.34 4.60
CA GLU A 261 -10.50 -0.63 5.19
C GLU A 261 -10.14 -1.75 4.17
N PRO A 262 -8.97 -2.39 4.28
CA PRO A 262 -8.43 -3.29 3.25
C PRO A 262 -9.17 -4.62 3.06
N GLY A 263 -9.94 -5.04 4.05
CA GLY A 263 -10.57 -6.35 4.17
C GLY A 263 -9.55 -7.42 4.51
N LEU A 264 -9.74 -8.59 3.90
CA LEU A 264 -8.72 -9.64 3.92
C LEU A 264 -7.46 -9.17 3.18
N GLU A 265 -6.30 -9.64 3.63
CA GLU A 265 -5.01 -9.31 3.03
C GLU A 265 -4.14 -10.55 2.87
N GLU A 266 -3.33 -10.58 1.82
CA GLU A 266 -2.36 -11.64 1.56
C GLU A 266 -1.08 -11.03 0.97
N THR A 267 0.09 -11.44 1.46
CA THR A 267 1.39 -10.96 0.93
C THR A 267 1.92 -11.95 -0.08
N ILE A 268 1.91 -11.57 -1.35
CA ILE A 268 2.26 -12.46 -2.47
C ILE A 268 3.48 -11.96 -3.24
N TRP A 269 4.08 -12.88 -3.99
CA TRP A 269 5.12 -12.54 -4.96
C TRP A 269 4.50 -12.09 -6.28
N ILE A 270 5.09 -11.06 -6.89
CA ILE A 270 4.74 -10.59 -8.23
C ILE A 270 5.90 -10.69 -9.20
N GLU A 271 5.55 -10.84 -10.48
CA GLU A 271 6.43 -10.46 -11.58
C GLU A 271 6.36 -8.93 -11.72
N ARG A 272 7.43 -8.24 -11.33
CA ARG A 272 7.48 -6.78 -11.37
C ARG A 272 7.82 -6.30 -12.78
N LEU A 273 6.93 -5.53 -13.39
CA LEU A 273 7.07 -5.02 -14.75
C LEU A 273 7.62 -3.60 -14.81
N SER A 274 7.25 -2.77 -13.83
CA SER A 274 7.71 -1.38 -13.73
C SER A 274 8.00 -0.99 -12.28
N PRO A 275 8.40 0.27 -12.01
CA PRO A 275 8.54 0.76 -10.66
C PRO A 275 7.28 0.61 -9.79
N CYS A 276 6.08 0.50 -10.38
CA CYS A 276 4.81 0.55 -9.64
C CYS A 276 3.71 -0.40 -10.14
N HIS A 277 3.99 -1.31 -11.09
CA HIS A 277 3.01 -2.32 -11.48
C HIS A 277 3.64 -3.67 -11.81
N GLY A 278 2.82 -4.72 -11.73
CA GLY A 278 3.27 -6.09 -11.95
C GLY A 278 2.12 -7.07 -12.09
N ILE A 279 2.46 -8.32 -12.39
CA ILE A 279 1.53 -9.44 -12.55
C ILE A 279 1.58 -10.31 -11.30
N ILE A 280 0.41 -10.70 -10.79
CA ILE A 280 0.32 -11.65 -9.68
C ILE A 280 0.78 -13.03 -10.15
N ARG A 281 1.80 -13.60 -9.48
CA ARG A 281 2.36 -14.92 -9.81
C ARG A 281 2.25 -15.95 -8.70
N SER A 282 1.51 -15.64 -7.64
CA SER A 282 1.08 -16.62 -6.62
C SER A 282 -0.41 -16.85 -6.77
N VAL A 283 -0.87 -18.11 -6.68
CA VAL A 283 -2.32 -18.37 -6.62
C VAL A 283 -2.76 -18.12 -5.19
N LEU A 284 -3.70 -17.19 -5.01
CA LEU A 284 -4.08 -16.70 -3.68
C LEU A 284 -4.75 -17.81 -2.86
N PHE A 285 -4.52 -17.77 -1.55
CA PHE A 285 -5.25 -18.57 -0.58
C PHE A 285 -6.59 -17.90 -0.24
N GLN A 286 -6.58 -16.57 -0.07
CA GLN A 286 -7.76 -15.76 0.27
C GLN A 286 -8.55 -15.34 -0.97
N GLU A 287 -9.86 -15.13 -0.81
CA GLU A 287 -10.71 -14.54 -1.83
C GLU A 287 -10.66 -13.00 -1.76
N LEU A 288 -9.67 -12.41 -2.44
CA LEU A 288 -9.43 -10.97 -2.42
C LEU A 288 -10.12 -10.21 -3.58
N GLY A 289 -10.81 -10.90 -4.48
CA GLY A 289 -11.40 -10.26 -5.67
C GLY A 289 -10.36 -9.79 -6.71
N VAL A 290 -9.12 -10.23 -6.57
CA VAL A 290 -8.00 -10.12 -7.51
C VAL A 290 -7.29 -11.48 -7.52
N ASP A 291 -6.79 -11.90 -8.67
CA ASP A 291 -6.35 -13.28 -8.86
C ASP A 291 -5.02 -13.43 -9.61
N TYR A 292 -4.49 -14.66 -9.64
CA TYR A 292 -3.32 -15.01 -10.44
C TYR A 292 -3.46 -14.48 -11.87
N GLY A 293 -2.38 -13.89 -12.38
CA GLY A 293 -2.35 -13.30 -13.71
C GLY A 293 -2.93 -11.90 -13.81
N ASP A 294 -3.67 -11.40 -12.82
CA ASP A 294 -4.14 -10.01 -12.83
C ASP A 294 -2.95 -9.02 -12.75
N VAL A 295 -3.15 -7.84 -13.34
CA VAL A 295 -2.17 -6.75 -13.31
C VAL A 295 -2.58 -5.76 -12.24
N ILE A 296 -1.67 -5.51 -11.32
CA ILE A 296 -1.88 -4.63 -10.16
C ILE A 296 -0.94 -3.45 -10.18
N LEU A 297 -1.39 -2.36 -9.59
CA LEU A 297 -0.64 -1.17 -9.26
C LEU A 297 -0.29 -1.18 -7.76
N PHE A 298 0.93 -0.81 -7.42
CA PHE A 298 1.43 -0.66 -6.06
C PHE A 298 2.25 0.63 -5.93
N ASP A 299 2.47 1.13 -4.71
CA ASP A 299 3.26 2.37 -4.52
C ASP A 299 4.77 2.12 -4.73
N GLY A 300 5.54 3.16 -5.04
CA GLY A 300 7.00 3.08 -5.14
C GLY A 300 7.70 3.00 -3.77
N ALA A 301 7.02 3.39 -2.69
CA ALA A 301 7.51 3.25 -1.32
C ALA A 301 7.10 1.90 -0.72
N PRO A 302 8.05 1.06 -0.27
CA PRO A 302 7.72 -0.18 0.43
C PRO A 302 7.20 0.10 1.85
N ILE A 303 6.31 -0.77 2.30
CA ILE A 303 5.72 -0.71 3.65
C ILE A 303 6.58 -1.43 4.70
N THR A 304 7.39 -2.39 4.24
CA THR A 304 8.38 -3.13 5.03
C THR A 304 9.31 -3.90 4.09
N TYR A 305 10.35 -4.53 4.65
CA TYR A 305 11.22 -5.47 3.96
C TYR A 305 11.20 -6.83 4.66
N HIS A 306 11.21 -7.90 3.87
CA HIS A 306 11.34 -9.27 4.38
C HIS A 306 12.71 -9.81 4.00
N LYS A 307 13.46 -10.30 4.99
CA LYS A 307 14.77 -10.92 4.78
C LYS A 307 14.62 -12.33 4.21
N TYR A 308 15.42 -12.66 3.20
CA TYR A 308 15.54 -13.99 2.61
C TYR A 308 17.03 -14.29 2.40
N GLY A 309 17.66 -14.98 3.37
CA GLY A 309 19.10 -15.18 3.39
C GLY A 309 19.81 -13.82 3.46
N ASP A 310 20.67 -13.52 2.48
CA ASP A 310 21.36 -12.23 2.41
C ASP A 310 20.54 -11.12 1.69
N GLN A 311 19.35 -11.45 1.19
CA GLN A 311 18.51 -10.50 0.44
C GLN A 311 17.48 -9.82 1.33
N GLN A 312 17.20 -8.56 1.04
CA GLN A 312 16.08 -7.80 1.59
C GLN A 312 15.05 -7.57 0.48
N ILE A 313 13.87 -8.14 0.65
CA ILE A 313 12.80 -8.11 -0.33
C ILE A 313 11.76 -7.10 0.08
N ALA A 314 11.59 -6.06 -0.74
CA ALA A 314 10.60 -5.03 -0.53
C ALA A 314 9.17 -5.59 -0.62
N VAL A 315 8.32 -5.17 0.32
CA VAL A 315 6.87 -5.39 0.31
C VAL A 315 6.17 -4.08 0.03
N PHE A 316 5.36 -4.01 -1.02
CA PHE A 316 4.64 -2.81 -1.43
C PHE A 316 3.14 -2.88 -1.10
N PRO A 317 2.45 -1.74 -0.94
CA PRO A 317 1.01 -1.73 -0.72
C PRO A 317 0.22 -1.84 -2.04
N HIS A 318 -0.88 -2.58 -2.06
CA HIS A 318 -1.77 -2.69 -3.21
C HIS A 318 -2.62 -1.42 -3.40
N LEU A 319 -2.42 -0.69 -4.50
CA LEU A 319 -3.15 0.53 -4.83
C LEU A 319 -4.40 0.27 -5.68
N ALA A 320 -4.28 -0.58 -6.71
CA ALA A 320 -5.37 -0.85 -7.63
C ALA A 320 -5.15 -2.15 -8.42
N THR A 321 -6.23 -2.82 -8.78
CA THR A 321 -6.21 -3.81 -9.88
C THR A 321 -6.50 -3.07 -11.17
N ILE A 322 -5.51 -2.95 -12.06
CA ILE A 322 -5.61 -2.17 -13.31
C ILE A 322 -6.06 -3.04 -14.49
N ARG A 323 -5.92 -4.36 -14.39
CA ARG A 323 -6.45 -5.31 -15.37
C ARG A 323 -6.78 -6.65 -14.73
N LYS A 324 -8.00 -7.14 -14.97
CA LYS A 324 -8.40 -8.51 -14.66
C LYS A 324 -8.21 -9.40 -15.87
N ASN A 325 -7.51 -10.51 -15.70
CA ASN A 325 -7.29 -11.50 -16.76
C ASN A 325 -8.17 -12.74 -16.61
N ASN A 326 -8.96 -12.84 -15.52
CA ASN A 326 -10.06 -13.81 -15.36
C ASN A 326 -9.62 -15.28 -15.56
N TYR A 327 -8.58 -15.71 -14.86
CA TYR A 327 -8.16 -17.11 -14.87
C TYR A 327 -9.28 -18.00 -14.35
N GLN A 328 -9.36 -19.20 -14.88
CA GLN A 328 -10.19 -20.28 -14.36
C GLN A 328 -9.40 -20.96 -13.23
N PHE A 329 -10.06 -21.31 -12.13
CA PHE A 329 -9.43 -21.95 -10.99
C PHE A 329 -10.12 -23.27 -10.68
N PHE A 330 -9.31 -24.30 -10.43
CA PHE A 330 -9.79 -25.62 -10.02
C PHE A 330 -8.98 -26.10 -8.83
N ASP A 331 -9.66 -26.34 -7.71
CA ASP A 331 -9.02 -26.93 -6.53
C ASP A 331 -8.49 -28.34 -6.88
N PHE A 332 -7.37 -28.72 -6.27
CA PHE A 332 -6.86 -30.08 -6.36
C PHE A 332 -6.37 -30.59 -5.00
N ALA A 333 -6.40 -31.92 -4.86
CA ALA A 333 -5.65 -32.65 -3.86
C ALA A 333 -4.83 -33.72 -4.57
N GLY A 334 -3.60 -33.95 -4.14
CA GLY A 334 -2.69 -34.83 -4.84
C GLY A 334 -1.68 -35.51 -3.94
N THR A 335 -0.98 -36.47 -4.52
CA THR A 335 0.18 -37.12 -3.91
C THR A 335 1.42 -36.86 -4.75
N GLN A 336 2.58 -36.83 -4.11
CA GLN A 336 3.90 -36.72 -4.74
C GLN A 336 4.93 -37.53 -3.98
N GLY A 337 6.02 -37.90 -4.66
CA GLY A 337 7.14 -38.62 -4.07
C GLY A 337 8.16 -37.69 -3.43
N ALA A 338 8.31 -36.47 -3.96
CA ALA A 338 9.18 -35.44 -3.42
C ALA A 338 8.54 -34.04 -3.47
N LYS A 339 9.03 -33.13 -2.61
CA LYS A 339 8.57 -31.73 -2.55
C LYS A 339 8.60 -31.06 -3.94
N GLY A 340 7.50 -30.42 -4.32
CA GLY A 340 7.38 -29.60 -5.52
C GLY A 340 7.16 -30.35 -6.83
N GLU A 341 7.10 -31.69 -6.85
CA GLU A 341 6.90 -32.45 -8.09
C GLU A 341 5.60 -32.08 -8.81
N LEU A 342 4.47 -31.94 -8.07
CA LEU A 342 3.22 -31.52 -8.71
C LEU A 342 3.27 -30.07 -9.19
N GLY A 343 3.95 -29.19 -8.47
CA GLY A 343 4.15 -27.81 -8.91
C GLY A 343 4.97 -27.72 -10.20
N ASN A 344 5.99 -28.58 -10.33
CA ASN A 344 6.87 -28.64 -11.50
C ASN A 344 6.16 -29.08 -12.79
N ILE A 345 5.00 -29.73 -12.69
CA ILE A 345 4.15 -30.05 -13.86
C ILE A 345 3.80 -28.77 -14.63
N SER A 346 3.73 -27.62 -13.97
CA SER A 346 3.47 -26.31 -14.59
C SER A 346 4.43 -26.01 -15.76
N ASN A 347 5.66 -26.54 -15.73
CA ASN A 347 6.64 -26.37 -16.82
C ASN A 347 6.25 -27.07 -18.13
N HIS A 348 5.29 -28.00 -18.08
CA HIS A 348 4.77 -28.74 -19.23
C HIS A 348 3.38 -28.25 -19.68
N LEU A 349 2.80 -27.29 -18.96
CA LEU A 349 1.49 -26.73 -19.29
C LEU A 349 1.64 -25.63 -20.34
N GLU A 350 0.54 -25.36 -21.04
CA GLU A 350 0.52 -24.34 -22.09
C GLU A 350 0.34 -22.94 -21.48
N LYS A 351 0.97 -21.95 -22.11
CA LYS A 351 0.96 -20.55 -21.68
C LYS A 351 1.47 -20.42 -20.25
N ASP A 352 0.75 -19.71 -19.40
CA ASP A 352 1.07 -19.49 -17.99
C ASP A 352 0.04 -20.14 -17.05
N ALA A 353 -0.51 -21.30 -17.46
CA ALA A 353 -1.23 -22.16 -16.53
C ALA A 353 -0.29 -22.72 -15.46
N VAL A 354 -0.75 -22.80 -14.22
CA VAL A 354 0.06 -23.24 -13.07
C VAL A 354 -0.71 -24.19 -12.17
N ILE A 355 -0.02 -25.21 -11.65
CA ILE A 355 -0.47 -26.03 -10.53
C ILE A 355 0.24 -25.48 -9.29
N TYR A 356 -0.52 -24.83 -8.42
CA TYR A 356 0.02 -24.14 -7.27
C TYR A 356 -0.36 -24.86 -5.98
N SER A 357 0.63 -25.46 -5.31
CA SER A 357 0.45 -26.18 -4.05
C SER A 357 0.42 -25.19 -2.88
N HIS A 358 -0.76 -24.92 -2.33
CA HIS A 358 -0.91 -24.05 -1.16
C HIS A 358 -0.24 -24.68 0.06
N THR A 359 -0.34 -26.00 0.23
CA THR A 359 0.33 -26.72 1.34
C THR A 359 1.84 -26.51 1.41
N GLU A 360 2.50 -26.20 0.29
CA GLU A 360 3.95 -26.01 0.23
C GLU A 360 4.38 -24.54 0.14
N ASN A 361 3.50 -23.66 -0.34
CA ASN A 361 3.83 -22.27 -0.64
C ASN A 361 3.14 -21.25 0.27
N TYR A 362 2.12 -21.65 1.02
CA TYR A 362 1.42 -20.78 1.97
C TYR A 362 2.05 -20.85 3.36
N SER A 363 2.14 -19.71 4.03
CA SER A 363 2.59 -19.61 5.41
C SER A 363 1.83 -18.51 6.15
N VAL A 364 1.55 -18.74 7.43
CA VAL A 364 0.92 -17.74 8.31
C VAL A 364 2.00 -17.10 9.17
N LEU A 365 2.08 -15.78 9.12
CA LEU A 365 2.94 -14.99 9.99
C LEU A 365 2.08 -14.22 10.98
N CYS A 366 2.50 -14.17 12.26
CA CYS A 366 1.89 -13.23 13.20
C CYS A 366 2.30 -11.80 12.84
N ALA A 367 1.54 -10.83 13.35
CA ALA A 367 1.74 -9.41 13.03
C ALA A 367 3.13 -8.89 13.43
N THR A 368 3.74 -9.43 14.48
CA THR A 368 5.10 -9.09 14.92
C THR A 368 6.14 -9.65 13.96
N CYS A 369 6.00 -10.92 13.56
CA CYS A 369 6.94 -11.54 12.62
C CYS A 369 6.88 -10.88 11.24
N TRP A 370 5.67 -10.58 10.77
CA TRP A 370 5.48 -9.95 9.45
C TRP A 370 6.08 -8.55 9.36
N ARG A 371 6.10 -7.77 10.46
CA ARG A 371 6.70 -6.42 10.51
C ARG A 371 8.20 -6.42 10.80
N ASN A 372 8.81 -7.57 11.09
CA ASN A 372 10.20 -7.64 11.51
C ASN A 372 11.12 -7.90 10.32
N GLU A 373 11.89 -6.87 9.92
CA GLU A 373 12.78 -6.92 8.77
C GLU A 373 14.05 -7.77 8.97
N THR A 374 14.30 -8.22 10.21
CA THR A 374 15.49 -9.00 10.57
C THR A 374 15.23 -10.50 10.64
N ILE A 375 13.96 -10.91 10.75
CA ILE A 375 13.60 -12.32 10.74
C ILE A 375 13.83 -12.85 9.34
N ASP A 376 14.63 -13.91 9.26
CA ASP A 376 14.90 -14.59 8.00
C ASP A 376 13.71 -15.47 7.61
N HIS A 377 13.08 -15.10 6.51
CA HIS A 377 11.99 -15.82 5.87
C HIS A 377 12.47 -16.77 4.77
N GLU A 378 13.79 -16.92 4.60
CA GLU A 378 14.33 -18.00 3.78
C GLU A 378 13.69 -19.32 4.22
N HIS A 379 13.20 -20.07 3.23
CA HIS A 379 12.54 -21.33 3.45
C HIS A 379 13.54 -22.32 4.06
N LYS A 380 13.66 -22.35 5.38
CA LYS A 380 14.22 -23.50 6.10
C LYS A 380 13.42 -24.72 5.67
N GLU A 381 14.10 -25.84 5.39
CA GLU A 381 13.54 -27.09 4.89
C GLU A 381 12.10 -27.28 5.38
N SER A 382 11.12 -26.96 4.52
CA SER A 382 9.73 -27.24 4.83
C SER A 382 9.60 -28.75 4.86
N GLU A 383 8.87 -29.30 5.82
CA GLU A 383 8.58 -30.73 5.86
C GLU A 383 8.18 -31.24 4.49
N GLU A 384 8.78 -32.35 4.06
CA GLU A 384 8.40 -33.02 2.83
C GLU A 384 6.95 -33.49 2.97
N LYS A 385 6.07 -32.94 2.12
CA LYS A 385 4.65 -33.29 2.10
C LYS A 385 4.37 -34.19 0.92
N ASN A 386 4.02 -35.43 1.21
CA ASN A 386 3.63 -36.41 0.18
C ASN A 386 2.15 -36.29 -0.20
N VAL A 387 1.35 -35.56 0.60
CA VAL A 387 -0.02 -35.17 0.29
C VAL A 387 -0.07 -33.65 0.23
N VAL A 388 -0.55 -33.11 -0.87
CA VAL A 388 -0.58 -31.68 -1.14
C VAL A 388 -1.94 -31.24 -1.65
N THR A 389 -2.34 -30.02 -1.31
CA THR A 389 -3.56 -29.39 -1.81
C THR A 389 -3.25 -28.00 -2.35
N GLY A 390 -4.05 -27.57 -3.31
CA GLY A 390 -3.98 -26.22 -3.81
C GLY A 390 -4.90 -25.99 -4.98
N ARG A 391 -4.49 -25.12 -5.91
CA ARG A 391 -5.30 -24.73 -7.07
C ARG A 391 -4.53 -24.78 -8.38
N ILE A 392 -5.25 -25.16 -9.42
CA ILE A 392 -4.80 -25.09 -10.81
C ILE A 392 -5.37 -23.78 -11.38
N ALA A 393 -4.51 -22.85 -11.75
CA ALA A 393 -4.90 -21.62 -12.44
C ALA A 393 -4.69 -21.80 -13.94
N VAL A 394 -5.74 -21.52 -14.72
CA VAL A 394 -5.77 -21.79 -16.16
C VAL A 394 -6.22 -20.53 -16.91
N PRO A 395 -5.49 -20.07 -17.93
CA PRO A 395 -5.94 -18.97 -18.77
C PRO A 395 -7.37 -19.17 -19.31
N PRO A 396 -8.18 -18.11 -19.43
CA PRO A 396 -9.59 -18.22 -19.82
C PRO A 396 -9.81 -18.80 -21.22
N ASP A 397 -8.80 -18.74 -22.09
CA ASP A 397 -8.88 -19.21 -23.47
C ASP A 397 -8.40 -20.66 -23.65
N ILE A 398 -7.94 -21.32 -22.59
CA ILE A 398 -7.64 -22.76 -22.59
C ILE A 398 -8.87 -23.52 -22.11
N LYS A 399 -9.29 -24.52 -22.88
CA LYS A 399 -10.43 -25.37 -22.48
C LYS A 399 -10.01 -26.29 -21.33
N PRO A 400 -10.88 -26.50 -20.32
CA PRO A 400 -10.63 -27.43 -19.22
C PRO A 400 -10.19 -28.84 -19.66
N LYS A 401 -10.74 -29.34 -20.78
CA LYS A 401 -10.35 -30.64 -21.33
C LYS A 401 -8.90 -30.67 -21.83
N ASP A 402 -8.42 -29.59 -22.43
CA ASP A 402 -7.08 -29.53 -23.01
C ASP A 402 -6.03 -29.47 -21.90
N ILE A 403 -6.26 -28.67 -20.86
CA ILE A 403 -5.36 -28.62 -19.69
C ILE A 403 -5.37 -29.94 -18.92
N LEU A 404 -6.52 -30.59 -18.73
CA LEU A 404 -6.61 -31.88 -18.07
C LEU A 404 -5.80 -32.96 -18.82
N ASN A 405 -5.90 -33.01 -20.15
CA ASN A 405 -5.11 -33.93 -20.97
C ASN A 405 -3.60 -33.69 -20.83
N LYS A 406 -3.16 -32.44 -20.70
CA LYS A 406 -1.74 -32.10 -20.50
C LYS A 406 -1.25 -32.53 -19.13
N ILE A 407 -2.05 -32.30 -18.08
CA ILE A 407 -1.75 -32.77 -16.72
C ILE A 407 -1.64 -34.30 -16.72
N ASP A 408 -2.62 -35.00 -17.29
CA ASP A 408 -2.61 -36.46 -17.39
C ASP A 408 -1.38 -36.97 -18.17
N SER A 409 -0.99 -36.26 -19.23
CA SER A 409 0.21 -36.62 -20.00
C SER A 409 1.49 -36.43 -19.18
N ALA A 410 1.62 -35.34 -18.43
CA ALA A 410 2.79 -35.09 -17.59
C ALA A 410 2.89 -36.09 -16.42
N LEU A 411 1.75 -36.52 -15.87
CA LEU A 411 1.72 -37.50 -14.79
C LEU A 411 2.12 -38.92 -15.21
N LYS A 412 2.09 -39.26 -16.52
CA LYS A 412 2.49 -40.61 -16.99
C LYS A 412 3.94 -40.95 -16.66
N ASP A 413 4.80 -39.94 -16.65
CA ASP A 413 6.23 -40.09 -16.39
C ASP A 413 6.57 -39.94 -14.88
N LEU A 414 5.55 -39.75 -14.02
CA LEU A 414 5.69 -39.52 -12.59
C LEU A 414 4.85 -40.55 -11.79
N PRO A 415 5.37 -41.76 -11.53
CA PRO A 415 4.58 -42.87 -10.98
C PRO A 415 4.04 -42.60 -9.57
N GLU A 416 4.73 -41.79 -8.76
CA GLU A 416 4.35 -41.41 -7.40
C GLU A 416 3.37 -40.20 -7.36
N CYS A 417 3.22 -39.51 -8.49
CA CYS A 417 2.40 -38.30 -8.57
C CYS A 417 0.96 -38.61 -8.97
N ARG A 418 -0.02 -38.08 -8.22
CA ARG A 418 -1.44 -38.12 -8.59
C ARG A 418 -2.07 -36.76 -8.31
N ILE A 419 -2.96 -36.31 -9.19
CA ILE A 419 -3.79 -35.11 -9.00
C ILE A 419 -5.24 -35.52 -9.13
N PHE A 420 -6.06 -35.10 -8.17
CA PHE A 420 -7.51 -35.23 -8.19
C PHE A 420 -8.09 -33.82 -8.19
N SER A 421 -8.84 -33.48 -9.23
CA SER A 421 -9.50 -32.17 -9.39
C SER A 421 -10.90 -32.40 -9.97
N PRO A 422 -11.89 -32.70 -9.11
CA PRO A 422 -13.24 -33.07 -9.55
C PRO A 422 -13.89 -31.98 -10.42
N ASP A 423 -13.74 -30.70 -10.05
CA ASP A 423 -14.34 -29.59 -10.80
C ASP A 423 -13.69 -29.38 -12.17
N LEU A 424 -12.39 -29.60 -12.29
CA LEU A 424 -11.72 -29.61 -13.59
C LEU A 424 -12.26 -30.74 -14.48
N CYS A 425 -12.48 -31.93 -13.91
CA CYS A 425 -13.08 -33.05 -14.63
C CYS A 425 -14.51 -32.74 -15.10
N ARG A 426 -15.35 -32.13 -14.25
CA ARG A 426 -16.70 -31.69 -14.63
C ARG A 426 -16.65 -30.66 -15.74
N ALA A 427 -15.79 -29.65 -15.61
CA ALA A 427 -15.59 -28.60 -16.62
C ALA A 427 -15.05 -29.17 -17.95
N ALA A 428 -14.31 -30.29 -17.92
CA ALA A 428 -13.87 -31.03 -19.09
C ALA A 428 -14.93 -31.97 -19.70
N GLY A 429 -16.12 -32.07 -19.08
CA GLY A 429 -17.22 -32.94 -19.50
C GLY A 429 -17.05 -34.41 -19.09
N LEU A 430 -16.26 -34.71 -18.05
CA LEU A 430 -15.94 -36.05 -17.56
C LEU A 430 -16.59 -36.33 -16.20
N GLU A 431 -17.92 -36.33 -16.14
CA GLU A 431 -18.69 -36.46 -14.88
C GLU A 431 -18.39 -37.75 -14.09
N ASP A 432 -18.24 -38.88 -14.80
CA ASP A 432 -17.91 -40.15 -14.16
C ASP A 432 -16.54 -40.14 -13.48
N ARG A 433 -15.55 -39.51 -14.14
CA ARG A 433 -14.22 -39.31 -13.56
C ARG A 433 -14.32 -38.38 -12.34
N ALA A 434 -15.01 -37.25 -12.48
CA ALA A 434 -15.19 -36.30 -11.38
C ALA A 434 -15.76 -36.97 -10.11
N ARG A 435 -16.80 -37.79 -10.26
CA ARG A 435 -17.41 -38.55 -9.14
C ARG A 435 -16.45 -39.53 -8.47
N ILE A 436 -15.52 -40.14 -9.23
CA ILE A 436 -14.50 -41.03 -8.68
C ILE A 436 -13.42 -40.22 -7.95
N GLU A 437 -12.95 -39.13 -8.57
CA GLU A 437 -11.93 -38.25 -8.00
C GLU A 437 -12.41 -37.56 -6.74
N GLU A 438 -13.68 -37.18 -6.64
CA GLU A 438 -14.26 -36.47 -5.49
C GLU A 438 -14.06 -37.22 -4.17
N ARG A 439 -14.19 -38.56 -4.19
CA ARG A 439 -13.92 -39.38 -2.99
C ARG A 439 -12.46 -39.30 -2.57
N ARG A 440 -11.51 -39.32 -3.52
CA ARG A 440 -10.07 -39.24 -3.24
C ARG A 440 -9.66 -37.83 -2.82
N PHE A 441 -10.20 -36.82 -3.49
CA PHE A 441 -10.02 -35.41 -3.15
C PHE A 441 -10.41 -35.13 -1.70
N ASN A 442 -11.62 -35.52 -1.30
CA ASN A 442 -12.11 -35.33 0.07
C ASN A 442 -11.27 -36.11 1.10
N MET A 443 -10.90 -37.35 0.78
CA MET A 443 -10.05 -38.18 1.64
C MET A 443 -8.69 -37.51 1.90
N LEU A 444 -8.01 -37.03 0.86
CA LEU A 444 -6.71 -36.38 1.00
C LEU A 444 -6.81 -35.03 1.73
N ARG A 445 -7.85 -34.22 1.46
CA ARG A 445 -8.06 -32.96 2.19
C ARG A 445 -8.24 -33.19 3.70
N SER A 446 -9.01 -34.21 4.07
CA SER A 446 -9.25 -34.53 5.49
C SER A 446 -8.00 -35.01 6.25
N THR A 447 -6.92 -35.39 5.56
CA THR A 447 -5.64 -35.75 6.22
C THR A 447 -4.77 -34.55 6.58
N LEU A 448 -5.13 -33.35 6.11
CA LEU A 448 -4.41 -32.10 6.34
C LEU A 448 -5.11 -31.17 7.34
N GLU A 449 -6.37 -31.44 7.66
CA GLU A 449 -7.16 -30.82 8.74
C GLU A 449 -6.91 -31.53 10.06
#